data_AF-A0A3M7D3B1-F1
#
_entry.id   AF-A0A3M7D3B1-F1
#
_cell.length_a   1.000
_cell.length_b   1.000
_cell.length_c   1.000
_cell.angle_alpha   90.00
_cell.angle_beta   90.00
_cell.angle_gamma   90.00
#
_symmetry.space_group_name_H-M   'P 1'
#
loop_
_entity.id
_entity.type
_entity.pdbx_description
1 polymer ?
#
loop_
_entity_poly.entity_id
_entity_poly.type
_entity_poly.pdbx_seq_one_letter_code
_entity_poly.pdbx_strand_id
1 'polypeptide(L)'
;MEVPDKDAKENISPQPKKLLELPTSLRVISLNCWGLKFISKHRHERLVEIGRQLAKASPEPSIVGLQECWTQEDYLAIRELTKDILPYGKFYWSGIFGGGLAILSKWPIEESSMYRYPLNGRPAAFFRGDWYVGKGVACARIRIGPHPKDVVEVFCTHLHAPYEREPNDSYICHRTAQAWEIAKLMRHAAERGHMVLGLGDFNMIPLSLAHRLIEAHSPVRDIWRIVNPDSAIGSANNPVEQARGKPVPSARQCLVDHGTTCDSTFNTWRWSKQMRRDLERGKDSVIDPATPDLRAKRLDYVFFARPAHRAWEVHEAEVGMTMRHPRLKCSLSDHFSIETTLVRRQKDDDDDVATKSTPTQDPPPTDQMSSFLPLKTYDEILSMIATYDVRERRQRRQRLTHFGLELCLSIGCLIAVWWSPRNFVSFLLMLLSTLGLSAGVLDGLMGGFFVASELRALREFEFEMRSSREAAAAAAAAAGGDGDGDGDGDGARKGQD
;
A
#
# COMPACT_ATOMS: atom_id res chain seq x y z
N MET A 1 -2.79 -27.12 -12.86
CA MET A 1 -3.12 -28.09 -11.80
C MET A 1 -4.01 -27.33 -10.83
N GLU A 2 -5.32 -27.54 -10.92
CA GLU A 2 -6.29 -26.90 -10.02
C GLU A 2 -6.12 -27.51 -8.63
N VAL A 3 -5.63 -26.71 -7.68
CA VAL A 3 -5.75 -27.05 -6.26
C VAL A 3 -7.15 -26.61 -5.85
N PRO A 4 -8.04 -27.51 -5.42
CA PRO A 4 -9.40 -27.13 -5.05
C PRO A 4 -9.38 -26.10 -3.92
N ASP A 5 -10.14 -25.01 -4.07
CA ASP A 5 -10.35 -23.97 -3.06
C ASP A 5 -11.21 -24.53 -1.91
N LYS A 6 -10.59 -25.36 -1.07
CA LYS A 6 -11.19 -25.87 0.18
C LYS A 6 -11.38 -24.75 1.20
N ASP A 7 -10.61 -23.66 1.11
CA ASP A 7 -10.54 -22.58 2.09
C ASP A 7 -11.75 -21.66 2.07
N ALA A 8 -12.41 -21.49 0.92
CA ALA A 8 -13.71 -20.84 0.87
C ALA A 8 -14.72 -21.56 1.78
N LYS A 9 -14.69 -22.90 1.88
CA LYS A 9 -15.67 -23.67 2.67
C LYS A 9 -15.38 -23.67 4.17
N GLU A 10 -14.12 -23.71 4.59
CA GLU A 10 -13.76 -23.69 6.02
C GLU A 10 -14.02 -22.33 6.68
N ASN A 11 -13.86 -21.22 5.94
CA ASN A 11 -14.26 -19.89 6.39
C ASN A 11 -15.79 -19.69 6.47
N ILE A 12 -16.58 -20.55 5.81
CA ILE A 12 -18.06 -20.47 5.74
C ILE A 12 -18.73 -21.44 6.74
N SER A 13 -17.98 -22.34 7.39
CA SER A 13 -18.58 -23.28 8.34
C SER A 13 -19.09 -22.52 9.58
N PRO A 14 -20.40 -22.56 9.91
CA PRO A 14 -20.94 -21.94 11.10
C PRO A 14 -20.48 -22.74 12.33
N GLN A 15 -19.29 -22.43 12.83
CA GLN A 15 -18.88 -22.85 14.15
C GLN A 15 -19.82 -22.18 15.17
N PRO A 16 -20.22 -22.86 16.26
CA PRO A 16 -21.03 -22.25 17.30
C PRO A 16 -20.33 -20.98 17.77
N LYS A 17 -21.02 -19.83 17.64
CA LYS A 17 -20.54 -18.53 18.11
C LYS A 17 -20.25 -18.63 19.60
N LYS A 18 -19.01 -18.99 19.96
CA LYS A 18 -18.46 -18.67 21.28
C LYS A 18 -18.71 -17.17 21.43
N LEU A 19 -19.39 -16.76 22.50
CA LEU A 19 -19.65 -15.34 22.76
C LEU A 19 -18.31 -14.63 22.70
N LEU A 20 -18.11 -13.85 21.64
CA LEU A 20 -16.87 -13.13 21.42
C LEU A 20 -16.81 -12.05 22.48
N GLU A 21 -15.87 -12.14 23.40
CA GLU A 21 -15.51 -11.02 24.25
C GLU A 21 -14.64 -10.06 23.44
N LEU A 22 -14.95 -8.76 23.50
CA LEU A 22 -14.14 -7.76 22.83
C LEU A 22 -12.73 -7.76 23.46
N PRO A 23 -11.65 -7.94 22.67
CA PRO A 23 -10.30 -8.04 23.22
C PRO A 23 -9.85 -6.73 23.87
N THR A 24 -8.90 -6.84 24.79
CA THR A 24 -8.21 -5.70 25.42
C THR A 24 -7.00 -5.24 24.62
N SER A 25 -6.43 -6.10 23.75
CA SER A 25 -5.31 -5.77 22.88
C SER A 25 -5.40 -6.46 21.51
N LEU A 26 -4.77 -5.85 20.51
CA LEU A 26 -4.65 -6.36 19.14
C LEU A 26 -3.22 -6.17 18.65
N ARG A 27 -2.47 -7.26 18.44
CA ARG A 27 -1.18 -7.20 17.75
C ARG A 27 -1.39 -7.37 16.25
N VAL A 28 -0.89 -6.42 15.47
CA VAL A 28 -1.02 -6.37 14.01
C VAL A 28 0.37 -6.44 13.40
N ILE A 29 0.56 -7.33 12.43
CA ILE A 29 1.82 -7.50 11.72
C ILE A 29 1.58 -7.31 10.21
N SER A 30 2.42 -6.54 9.54
CA SER A 30 2.47 -6.50 8.09
C SER A 30 3.86 -6.81 7.56
N LEU A 31 3.92 -7.65 6.52
CA LEU A 31 5.18 -8.09 5.91
C LEU A 31 5.06 -8.28 4.40
N ASN A 32 5.90 -7.59 3.63
CA ASN A 32 6.25 -8.01 2.29
C ASN A 32 7.16 -9.24 2.35
N CYS A 33 6.70 -10.39 1.86
CA CYS A 33 7.36 -11.69 1.98
C CYS A 33 8.46 -11.94 0.93
N TRP A 34 8.52 -11.11 -0.11
CA TRP A 34 9.40 -11.28 -1.26
C TRP A 34 9.34 -12.71 -1.85
N GLY A 35 8.13 -13.17 -2.14
CA GLY A 35 7.84 -14.54 -2.56
C GLY A 35 7.80 -14.76 -4.08
N LEU A 36 8.49 -13.94 -4.89
CA LEU A 36 8.39 -13.99 -6.36
C LEU A 36 8.80 -15.37 -6.89
N LYS A 37 7.88 -16.05 -7.57
CA LYS A 37 8.14 -17.36 -8.17
C LYS A 37 9.24 -17.23 -9.24
N PHE A 38 10.26 -18.09 -9.17
CA PHE A 38 11.45 -18.13 -10.03
C PHE A 38 12.49 -17.00 -9.85
N ILE A 39 12.17 -15.91 -9.15
CA ILE A 39 13.10 -14.78 -8.94
C ILE A 39 13.69 -14.83 -7.52
N SER A 40 12.84 -15.03 -6.53
CA SER A 40 13.25 -14.98 -5.13
C SER A 40 14.05 -16.23 -4.72
N LYS A 41 15.28 -16.01 -4.25
CA LYS A 41 16.16 -17.09 -3.76
C LYS A 41 15.56 -17.73 -2.49
N HIS A 42 15.71 -19.06 -2.37
CA HIS A 42 15.23 -19.86 -1.24
C HIS A 42 13.77 -19.56 -0.85
N ARG A 43 12.92 -19.30 -1.84
CA ARG A 43 11.54 -18.81 -1.63
C ARG A 43 10.80 -19.69 -0.62
N HIS A 44 10.68 -20.98 -0.93
CA HIS A 44 9.86 -21.90 -0.12
C HIS A 44 10.38 -21.99 1.32
N GLU A 45 11.69 -22.17 1.50
CA GLU A 45 12.30 -22.29 2.83
C GLU A 45 12.12 -21.02 3.66
N ARG A 46 12.24 -19.84 3.05
CA ARG A 46 11.99 -18.55 3.72
C ARG A 46 10.53 -18.36 4.09
N LEU A 47 9.60 -18.62 3.19
CA LEU A 47 8.17 -18.41 3.45
C LEU A 47 7.64 -19.40 4.49
N VAL A 48 8.13 -20.65 4.47
CA VAL A 48 7.89 -21.61 5.54
C VAL A 48 8.43 -21.11 6.87
N GLU A 49 9.63 -20.54 6.90
CA GLU A 49 10.20 -19.98 8.12
C GLU A 49 9.44 -18.74 8.61
N ILE A 50 8.94 -17.87 7.71
CA ILE A 50 8.02 -16.78 8.05
C ILE A 50 6.80 -17.33 8.81
N GLY A 51 6.18 -18.40 8.30
CA GLY A 51 5.07 -19.07 8.99
C GLY A 51 5.43 -19.56 10.39
N ARG A 52 6.64 -20.13 10.58
CA ARG A 52 7.12 -20.56 11.90
C ARG A 52 7.37 -19.39 12.86
N GLN A 53 7.89 -18.26 12.37
CA GLN A 53 8.14 -17.08 13.19
C GLN A 53 6.82 -16.44 13.63
N LEU A 54 5.83 -16.36 12.73
CA LEU A 54 4.47 -15.91 13.07
C LEU A 54 3.83 -16.80 14.15
N ALA A 55 3.93 -18.13 14.00
CA ALA A 55 3.37 -19.08 14.95
C ALA A 55 4.01 -19.03 16.35
N LYS A 56 5.26 -18.56 16.44
CA LYS A 56 6.03 -18.44 17.69
C LYS A 56 6.08 -17.01 18.25
N ALA A 57 5.47 -16.05 17.56
CA ALA A 57 5.51 -14.66 17.95
C ALA A 57 4.81 -14.48 19.31
N SER A 58 5.46 -13.74 20.21
CA SER A 58 4.97 -13.44 21.54
C SER A 58 5.12 -11.94 21.78
N PRO A 59 4.05 -11.20 22.14
CA PRO A 59 2.65 -11.63 22.23
C PRO A 59 2.09 -12.18 20.91
N GLU A 60 1.09 -13.07 20.98
CA GLU A 60 0.48 -13.66 19.78
C GLU A 60 -0.09 -12.58 18.83
N PRO A 61 0.14 -12.66 17.51
CA PRO A 61 -0.50 -11.79 16.55
C PRO A 61 -2.01 -12.05 16.48
N SER A 62 -2.79 -10.98 16.35
CA SER A 62 -4.23 -11.03 16.16
C SER A 62 -4.63 -10.93 14.70
N ILE A 63 -3.90 -10.12 13.92
CA ILE A 63 -4.12 -9.88 12.49
C ILE A 63 -2.75 -9.81 11.80
N VAL A 64 -2.60 -10.50 10.68
CA VAL A 64 -1.39 -10.47 9.85
C VAL A 64 -1.76 -10.16 8.41
N GLY A 65 -1.13 -9.16 7.81
CA GLY A 65 -1.21 -8.90 6.38
C GLY A 65 0.11 -9.22 5.68
N LEU A 66 0.02 -9.98 4.60
CA LEU A 66 1.17 -10.41 3.82
C LEU A 66 1.09 -9.83 2.41
N GLN A 67 2.20 -9.27 1.94
CA GLN A 67 2.38 -8.84 0.56
C GLN A 67 3.42 -9.73 -0.12
N GLU A 68 3.39 -9.78 -1.46
CA GLU A 68 4.24 -10.66 -2.26
C GLU A 68 4.19 -12.16 -1.86
N CYS A 69 3.08 -12.61 -1.30
CA CYS A 69 2.77 -14.02 -1.16
C CYS A 69 2.11 -14.51 -2.44
N TRP A 70 2.92 -14.86 -3.45
CA TRP A 70 2.44 -15.05 -4.83
C TRP A 70 1.83 -16.42 -5.12
N THR A 71 2.21 -17.45 -4.38
CA THR A 71 1.80 -18.83 -4.68
C THR A 71 0.90 -19.38 -3.61
N GLN A 72 -0.10 -20.17 -4.04
CA GLN A 72 -1.00 -20.86 -3.10
C GLN A 72 -0.24 -21.87 -2.24
N GLU A 73 0.81 -22.50 -2.77
CA GLU A 73 1.70 -23.40 -2.02
C GLU A 73 2.35 -22.69 -0.82
N ASP A 74 2.96 -21.53 -1.05
CA ASP A 74 3.63 -20.79 0.03
C ASP A 74 2.60 -20.22 1.03
N TYR A 75 1.44 -19.75 0.55
CA TYR A 75 0.34 -19.32 1.42
C TYR A 75 -0.16 -20.48 2.31
N LEU A 76 -0.41 -21.64 1.74
CA LEU A 76 -0.90 -22.82 2.47
C LEU A 76 0.13 -23.31 3.50
N ALA A 77 1.43 -23.23 3.20
CA ALA A 77 2.47 -23.54 4.16
C ALA A 77 2.44 -22.59 5.37
N ILE A 78 2.26 -21.29 5.15
CA ILE A 78 2.12 -20.30 6.23
C ILE A 78 0.83 -20.56 7.02
N ARG A 79 -0.29 -20.83 6.33
CA ARG A 79 -1.59 -21.14 6.95
C ARG A 79 -1.52 -22.34 7.88
N GLU A 80 -0.96 -23.44 7.41
CA GLU A 80 -0.86 -24.67 8.18
C GLU A 80 -0.05 -24.47 9.47
N LEU A 81 1.02 -23.67 9.41
CA LEU A 81 1.86 -23.37 10.57
C LEU A 81 1.21 -22.39 11.57
N THR A 82 0.32 -21.53 11.10
CA THR A 82 -0.28 -20.45 11.91
C THR A 82 -1.71 -20.73 12.35
N LYS A 83 -2.32 -21.83 11.91
CA LYS A 83 -3.74 -22.15 12.14
C LYS A 83 -4.18 -22.18 13.60
N ASP A 84 -3.27 -22.50 14.53
CA ASP A 84 -3.61 -22.61 15.95
C ASP A 84 -3.82 -21.23 16.61
N ILE A 85 -3.18 -20.18 16.09
CA ILE A 85 -3.28 -18.80 16.61
C ILE A 85 -4.05 -17.85 15.68
N LEU A 86 -3.99 -18.09 14.37
CA LEU A 86 -4.63 -17.34 13.29
C LEU A 86 -5.46 -18.30 12.42
N PRO A 87 -6.52 -18.93 12.95
CA PRO A 87 -7.27 -19.97 12.25
C PRO A 87 -7.98 -19.49 10.99
N TYR A 88 -8.18 -18.19 10.80
CA TYR A 88 -8.89 -17.65 9.63
C TYR A 88 -7.91 -17.00 8.69
N GLY A 89 -7.97 -17.37 7.41
CA GLY A 89 -7.04 -16.86 6.41
C GLY A 89 -7.71 -16.70 5.07
N LYS A 90 -7.33 -15.64 4.35
CA LYS A 90 -7.79 -15.39 3.00
C LYS A 90 -6.61 -15.05 2.08
N PHE A 91 -6.44 -15.85 1.04
CA PHE A 91 -5.62 -15.53 -0.12
C PHE A 91 -6.46 -14.76 -1.14
N TYR A 92 -5.91 -13.64 -1.65
CA TYR A 92 -6.61 -12.72 -2.54
C TYR A 92 -6.11 -12.85 -3.99
N TRP A 93 -7.08 -12.98 -4.89
CA TRP A 93 -6.84 -13.14 -6.33
C TRP A 93 -7.01 -11.80 -7.05
N SER A 94 -6.04 -11.45 -7.89
CA SER A 94 -6.10 -10.26 -8.75
C SER A 94 -5.22 -10.45 -9.98
N GLY A 95 -5.49 -9.69 -11.04
CA GLY A 95 -4.71 -9.73 -12.27
C GLY A 95 -4.61 -11.10 -12.93
N ILE A 96 -3.58 -11.29 -13.74
CA ILE A 96 -3.23 -12.53 -14.45
C ILE A 96 -2.31 -13.40 -13.58
N PHE A 97 -1.39 -12.80 -12.82
CA PHE A 97 -0.40 -13.51 -12.02
C PHE A 97 -0.73 -13.58 -10.52
N GLY A 98 -1.88 -13.06 -10.09
CA GLY A 98 -2.29 -13.00 -8.68
C GLY A 98 -2.02 -11.63 -8.05
N GLY A 99 -2.70 -11.33 -6.94
CA GLY A 99 -2.50 -10.06 -6.21
C GLY A 99 -1.32 -10.10 -5.24
N GLY A 100 -0.84 -11.29 -4.87
CA GLY A 100 0.25 -11.46 -3.90
C GLY A 100 -0.13 -11.08 -2.47
N LEU A 101 -1.43 -10.94 -2.16
CA LEU A 101 -1.92 -10.46 -0.88
C LEU A 101 -2.62 -11.57 -0.09
N ALA A 102 -2.37 -11.61 1.21
CA ALA A 102 -3.10 -12.47 2.13
C ALA A 102 -3.37 -11.76 3.46
N ILE A 103 -4.51 -12.08 4.08
CA ILE A 103 -4.86 -11.64 5.44
C ILE A 103 -5.08 -12.90 6.29
N LEU A 104 -4.42 -12.96 7.44
CA LEU A 104 -4.63 -13.96 8.48
C LEU A 104 -5.24 -13.29 9.72
N SER A 105 -6.16 -13.96 10.40
CA SER A 105 -6.88 -13.41 11.54
C SER A 105 -7.15 -14.47 12.60
N LYS A 106 -7.16 -14.00 13.85
CA LYS A 106 -7.63 -14.74 15.03
C LYS A 106 -9.15 -14.95 15.02
N TRP A 107 -9.90 -14.11 14.31
CA TRP A 107 -11.38 -14.15 14.25
C TRP A 107 -11.90 -14.42 12.84
N PRO A 108 -13.13 -14.94 12.70
CA PRO A 108 -13.76 -15.15 11.40
C PRO A 108 -13.80 -13.88 10.55
N ILE A 109 -13.46 -14.02 9.28
CA ILE A 109 -13.63 -12.97 8.27
C ILE A 109 -15.09 -13.02 7.81
N GLU A 110 -15.89 -12.04 8.22
CA GLU A 110 -17.33 -11.97 7.88
C GLU A 110 -17.54 -11.63 6.41
N GLU A 111 -16.73 -10.71 5.89
CA GLU A 111 -16.77 -10.27 4.49
C GLU A 111 -15.35 -10.07 3.97
N SER A 112 -15.15 -10.37 2.69
CA SER A 112 -13.86 -10.21 2.02
C SER A 112 -14.07 -9.75 0.58
N SER A 113 -13.25 -8.81 0.13
CA SER A 113 -13.23 -8.38 -1.27
C SER A 113 -11.80 -8.03 -1.72
N MET A 114 -11.52 -8.19 -3.01
CA MET A 114 -10.28 -7.71 -3.62
C MET A 114 -10.63 -6.54 -4.53
N TYR A 115 -10.21 -5.33 -4.17
CA TYR A 115 -10.38 -4.15 -4.99
C TYR A 115 -9.13 -3.90 -5.84
N ARG A 116 -9.19 -4.24 -7.13
CA ARG A 116 -8.09 -3.96 -8.05
C ARG A 116 -8.06 -2.47 -8.41
N TYR A 117 -6.90 -1.84 -8.31
CA TYR A 117 -6.78 -0.42 -8.67
C TYR A 117 -7.09 -0.18 -10.16
N PRO A 118 -7.82 0.90 -10.50
CA PRO A 118 -8.10 1.24 -11.88
C PRO A 118 -6.84 1.57 -12.70
N LEU A 119 -5.92 2.35 -12.11
CA LEU A 119 -4.63 2.72 -12.71
C LEU A 119 -3.52 1.83 -12.15
N ASN A 120 -2.98 0.93 -12.97
CA ASN A 120 -2.25 -0.24 -12.48
C ASN A 120 -0.97 -0.60 -13.25
N GLY A 121 -0.29 0.41 -13.80
CA GLY A 121 0.88 0.21 -14.67
C GLY A 121 0.47 -0.07 -16.12
N ARG A 122 1.41 -0.54 -16.94
CA ARG A 122 1.22 -0.68 -18.40
C ARG A 122 1.54 -2.10 -18.90
N PRO A 123 0.75 -2.67 -19.83
CA PRO A 123 1.01 -4.00 -20.41
C PRO A 123 2.37 -4.08 -21.10
N ALA A 124 2.79 -3.00 -21.77
CA ALA A 124 4.08 -2.92 -22.45
C ALA A 124 5.29 -2.99 -21.50
N ALA A 125 5.10 -2.71 -20.21
CA ALA A 125 6.14 -2.82 -19.18
C ALA A 125 6.18 -4.24 -18.58
N PHE A 126 6.21 -5.27 -19.44
CA PHE A 126 6.16 -6.67 -19.03
C PHE A 126 7.32 -7.09 -18.11
N PHE A 127 8.47 -6.43 -18.21
CA PHE A 127 9.63 -6.64 -17.34
C PHE A 127 9.47 -6.04 -15.93
N ARG A 128 8.47 -5.17 -15.71
CA ARG A 128 8.12 -4.64 -14.37
C ARG A 128 7.04 -5.48 -13.71
N GLY A 129 6.07 -5.98 -14.47
CA GLY A 129 5.07 -6.95 -14.02
C GLY A 129 3.85 -6.38 -13.28
N ASP A 130 3.87 -5.12 -12.83
CA ASP A 130 2.79 -4.49 -12.04
C ASP A 130 1.39 -4.61 -12.67
N TRP A 131 1.32 -4.42 -14.00
CA TRP A 131 0.06 -4.53 -14.74
C TRP A 131 -0.50 -5.95 -14.74
N TYR A 132 0.37 -6.96 -14.82
CA TYR A 132 -0.04 -8.36 -14.89
C TYR A 132 -0.43 -8.93 -13.54
N VAL A 133 0.14 -8.42 -12.44
CA VAL A 133 -0.28 -8.80 -11.09
C VAL A 133 -1.59 -8.09 -10.68
N GLY A 134 -1.86 -6.92 -11.26
CA GLY A 134 -3.08 -6.16 -10.98
C GLY A 134 -3.13 -5.74 -9.52
N LYS A 135 -2.25 -4.83 -9.11
CA LYS A 135 -2.19 -4.33 -7.72
C LYS A 135 -3.54 -3.83 -7.23
N GLY A 136 -3.77 -3.91 -5.93
CA GLY A 136 -5.07 -3.60 -5.34
C GLY A 136 -5.04 -3.67 -3.83
N VAL A 137 -6.23 -3.61 -3.25
CA VAL A 137 -6.47 -3.69 -1.81
C VAL A 137 -7.23 -4.96 -1.50
N ALA A 138 -6.63 -5.82 -0.68
CA ALA A 138 -7.29 -6.93 -0.03
C ALA A 138 -8.07 -6.40 1.18
N CYS A 139 -9.39 -6.52 1.16
CA CYS A 139 -10.29 -6.04 2.19
C CYS A 139 -10.82 -7.23 3.01
N ALA A 140 -10.82 -7.10 4.33
CA ALA A 140 -11.44 -8.04 5.25
C ALA A 140 -12.23 -7.29 6.33
N ARG A 141 -13.49 -7.65 6.52
CA ARG A 141 -14.32 -7.18 7.64
C ARG A 141 -14.36 -8.27 8.70
N ILE A 142 -13.81 -7.98 9.87
CA ILE A 142 -13.58 -8.96 10.93
C ILE A 142 -14.31 -8.51 12.20
N ARG A 143 -15.20 -9.34 12.71
CA ARG A 143 -15.88 -9.08 13.99
C ARG A 143 -15.01 -9.56 15.14
N ILE A 144 -14.67 -8.65 16.05
CA ILE A 144 -13.77 -8.92 17.18
C ILE A 144 -14.48 -8.91 18.53
N GLY A 145 -15.76 -8.52 18.58
CA GLY A 145 -16.53 -8.47 19.82
C GLY A 145 -18.03 -8.72 19.59
N PRO A 146 -18.84 -8.62 20.65
CA PRO A 146 -20.24 -9.04 20.59
C PRO A 146 -21.15 -7.98 19.95
N HIS A 147 -20.77 -6.69 19.98
CA HIS A 147 -21.64 -5.64 19.47
C HIS A 147 -21.55 -5.49 17.94
N PRO A 148 -22.60 -4.96 17.29
CA PRO A 148 -22.63 -4.75 15.85
C PRO A 148 -21.42 -3.98 15.29
N LYS A 149 -20.92 -2.99 16.05
CA LYS A 149 -19.80 -2.11 15.67
C LYS A 149 -18.43 -2.56 16.18
N ASP A 150 -18.35 -3.66 16.93
CA ASP A 150 -17.08 -4.26 17.39
C ASP A 150 -16.38 -4.99 16.23
N VAL A 151 -15.98 -4.21 15.23
CA VAL A 151 -15.52 -4.65 13.92
C VAL A 151 -14.23 -3.92 13.58
N VAL A 152 -13.28 -4.68 13.03
CA VAL A 152 -12.06 -4.17 12.41
C VAL A 152 -12.15 -4.42 10.91
N GLU A 153 -12.06 -3.37 10.12
CA GLU A 153 -11.86 -3.48 8.68
C GLU A 153 -10.37 -3.36 8.36
N VAL A 154 -9.82 -4.41 7.76
CA VAL A 154 -8.41 -4.55 7.41
C VAL A 154 -8.26 -4.38 5.90
N PHE A 155 -7.39 -3.46 5.50
CA PHE A 155 -7.03 -3.16 4.13
C PHE A 155 -5.55 -3.46 3.94
N CYS A 156 -5.24 -4.62 3.37
CA CYS A 156 -3.87 -5.00 3.01
C CYS A 156 -3.58 -4.57 1.57
N THR A 157 -2.50 -3.84 1.31
CA THR A 157 -2.15 -3.39 -0.05
C THR A 157 -0.67 -3.54 -0.38
N HIS A 158 -0.37 -3.50 -1.67
CA HIS A 158 0.98 -3.34 -2.19
C HIS A 158 0.95 -2.34 -3.35
N LEU A 159 1.22 -1.06 -3.07
CA LEU A 159 1.18 0.02 -4.07
C LEU A 159 2.25 -0.16 -5.15
N HIS A 160 2.07 0.51 -6.29
CA HIS A 160 3.01 0.45 -7.42
C HIS A 160 4.42 0.85 -6.98
N ALA A 161 5.46 0.14 -7.43
CA ALA A 161 6.83 0.44 -7.03
C ALA A 161 7.35 1.76 -7.67
N PRO A 162 8.18 2.55 -6.97
CA PRO A 162 8.87 3.71 -7.52
C PRO A 162 10.10 3.26 -8.30
N TYR A 163 9.91 2.97 -9.59
CA TYR A 163 11.00 2.53 -10.47
C TYR A 163 11.97 3.64 -10.88
N GLU A 164 11.55 4.89 -10.73
CA GLU A 164 12.25 6.10 -11.13
C GLU A 164 12.18 7.10 -9.98
N ARG A 165 13.19 7.96 -9.85
CA ARG A 165 13.15 9.04 -8.85
C ARG A 165 12.36 10.21 -9.41
N GLU A 166 11.56 10.83 -8.56
CA GLU A 166 10.93 12.12 -8.87
C GLU A 166 11.99 13.17 -9.24
N PRO A 167 11.68 14.07 -10.19
CA PRO A 167 10.38 14.29 -10.84
C PRO A 167 10.11 13.39 -12.07
N ASN A 168 11.03 12.50 -12.45
CA ASN A 168 10.95 11.71 -13.68
C ASN A 168 10.14 10.41 -13.53
N ASP A 169 9.34 10.29 -12.46
CA ASP A 169 8.62 9.06 -12.18
C ASP A 169 7.39 8.92 -13.07
N SER A 170 7.50 8.04 -14.07
CA SER A 170 6.42 7.84 -15.03
C SER A 170 5.18 7.13 -14.46
N TYR A 171 5.25 6.66 -13.20
CA TYR A 171 4.20 5.97 -12.46
C TYR A 171 3.66 6.74 -11.25
N ILE A 172 4.12 7.98 -11.00
CA ILE A 172 3.62 8.81 -9.90
C ILE A 172 2.09 8.98 -9.95
N CYS A 173 1.53 9.17 -11.15
CA CYS A 173 0.08 9.28 -11.34
C CYS A 173 -0.67 8.02 -10.89
N HIS A 174 -0.11 6.83 -11.17
CA HIS A 174 -0.70 5.58 -10.70
C HIS A 174 -0.63 5.49 -9.18
N ARG A 175 0.54 5.71 -8.57
CA ARG A 175 0.67 5.62 -7.10
C ARG A 175 -0.25 6.60 -6.38
N THR A 176 -0.35 7.85 -6.86
CA THR A 176 -1.25 8.86 -6.27
C THR A 176 -2.71 8.43 -6.37
N ALA A 177 -3.14 7.90 -7.53
CA ALA A 177 -4.49 7.37 -7.69
C ALA A 177 -4.75 6.15 -6.79
N GLN A 178 -3.78 5.25 -6.65
CA GLN A 178 -3.91 4.08 -5.77
C GLN A 178 -4.01 4.47 -4.30
N ALA A 179 -3.21 5.44 -3.86
CA ALA A 179 -3.27 6.02 -2.51
C ALA A 179 -4.64 6.66 -2.26
N TRP A 180 -5.23 7.32 -3.26
CA TRP A 180 -6.56 7.90 -3.18
C TRP A 180 -7.66 6.83 -3.05
N GLU A 181 -7.59 5.79 -3.86
CA GLU A 181 -8.54 4.67 -3.82
C GLU A 181 -8.57 3.98 -2.45
N ILE A 182 -7.41 3.66 -1.87
CA ILE A 182 -7.38 3.03 -0.53
C ILE A 182 -7.84 4.00 0.56
N ALA A 183 -7.53 5.30 0.44
CA ALA A 183 -8.02 6.31 1.39
C ALA A 183 -9.56 6.37 1.39
N LYS A 184 -10.22 6.29 0.23
CA LYS A 184 -11.69 6.22 0.14
C LYS A 184 -12.23 4.99 0.86
N LEU A 185 -11.65 3.81 0.64
CA LEU A 185 -12.06 2.56 1.30
C LEU A 185 -11.94 2.66 2.82
N MET A 186 -10.81 3.17 3.31
CA MET A 186 -10.56 3.39 4.73
C MET A 186 -11.51 4.42 5.34
N ARG A 187 -11.78 5.52 4.64
CA ARG A 187 -12.75 6.53 5.09
C ARG A 187 -14.15 5.93 5.21
N HIS A 188 -14.63 5.22 4.20
CA HIS A 188 -15.97 4.62 4.23
C HIS A 188 -16.11 3.61 5.38
N ALA A 189 -15.05 2.86 5.71
CA ALA A 189 -15.05 1.97 6.87
C ALA A 189 -15.15 2.73 8.20
N ALA A 190 -14.42 3.83 8.33
CA ALA A 190 -14.49 4.68 9.51
C ALA A 190 -15.87 5.37 9.66
N GLU A 191 -16.50 5.80 8.56
CA GLU A 191 -17.86 6.38 8.55
C GLU A 191 -18.92 5.38 9.01
N ARG A 192 -18.71 4.07 8.80
CA ARG A 192 -19.54 3.00 9.39
C ARG A 192 -19.32 2.81 10.89
N GLY A 193 -18.33 3.50 11.47
CA GLY A 193 -17.95 3.41 12.87
C GLY A 193 -17.08 2.20 13.22
N HIS A 194 -16.47 1.55 12.22
CA HIS A 194 -15.55 0.44 12.43
C HIS A 194 -14.15 0.95 12.78
N MET A 195 -13.35 0.12 13.46
CA MET A 195 -11.91 0.32 13.53
C MET A 195 -11.31 0.07 12.14
N VAL A 196 -10.34 0.89 11.73
CA VAL A 196 -9.70 0.76 10.41
C VAL A 196 -8.22 0.46 10.57
N LEU A 197 -7.76 -0.58 9.87
CA LEU A 197 -6.34 -0.92 9.73
C LEU A 197 -5.95 -0.93 8.25
N GLY A 198 -5.19 0.06 7.80
CA GLY A 198 -4.58 0.07 6.47
C GLY A 198 -3.13 -0.37 6.55
N LEU A 199 -2.79 -1.56 6.06
CA LEU A 199 -1.46 -2.13 6.24
C LEU A 199 -0.85 -2.62 4.92
N GLY A 200 0.48 -2.67 4.85
CA GLY A 200 1.19 -3.23 3.71
C GLY A 200 2.39 -2.43 3.25
N ASP A 201 2.86 -2.76 2.05
CA ASP A 201 3.94 -2.07 1.36
C ASP A 201 3.33 -0.94 0.50
N PHE A 202 3.42 0.28 1.02
CA PHE A 202 2.87 1.44 0.31
C PHE A 202 3.87 2.04 -0.69
N ASN A 203 5.09 1.50 -0.78
CA ASN A 203 6.09 1.96 -1.75
C ASN A 203 6.29 3.49 -1.76
N MET A 204 6.14 4.10 -0.58
CA MET A 204 6.21 5.54 -0.36
C MET A 204 7.03 5.84 0.89
N ILE A 205 7.58 7.05 0.98
CA ILE A 205 8.27 7.53 2.19
C ILE A 205 7.32 8.38 3.04
N PRO A 206 7.57 8.52 4.36
CA PRO A 206 6.72 9.34 5.22
C PRO A 206 6.64 10.79 4.73
N LEU A 207 5.47 11.43 4.87
CA LEU A 207 5.20 12.80 4.39
C LEU A 207 5.31 13.04 2.87
N SER A 208 5.56 12.00 2.06
CA SER A 208 5.37 12.08 0.61
C SER A 208 3.93 12.45 0.24
N LEU A 209 3.70 12.84 -1.01
CA LEU A 209 2.37 13.20 -1.50
C LEU A 209 1.34 12.09 -1.22
N ALA A 210 1.67 10.84 -1.52
CA ALA A 210 0.79 9.69 -1.30
C ALA A 210 0.46 9.48 0.19
N HIS A 211 1.47 9.62 1.07
CA HIS A 211 1.29 9.50 2.53
C HIS A 211 0.36 10.59 3.06
N ARG A 212 0.62 11.85 2.71
CA ARG A 212 -0.22 12.99 3.11
C ARG A 212 -1.63 12.86 2.56
N LEU A 213 -1.78 12.38 1.33
CA LEU A 213 -3.08 12.17 0.69
C LEU A 213 -3.92 11.13 1.44
N ILE A 214 -3.29 10.04 1.92
CA ILE A 214 -3.97 9.03 2.74
C ILE A 214 -4.48 9.64 4.05
N GLU A 215 -3.61 10.31 4.83
CA GLU A 215 -4.00 10.90 6.13
C GLU A 215 -4.95 12.10 6.00
N ALA A 216 -4.92 12.80 4.86
CA ALA A 216 -5.83 13.91 4.57
C ALA A 216 -7.21 13.41 4.15
N HIS A 217 -7.28 12.40 3.27
CA HIS A 217 -8.54 11.94 2.69
C HIS A 217 -9.21 10.81 3.50
N SER A 218 -8.65 10.43 4.64
CA SER A 218 -9.25 9.46 5.55
C SER A 218 -8.82 9.72 6.99
N PRO A 219 -9.59 9.27 8.00
CA PRO A 219 -9.27 9.57 9.40
C PRO A 219 -8.11 8.72 9.95
N VAL A 220 -7.48 7.88 9.11
CA VAL A 220 -6.37 7.05 9.56
C VAL A 220 -5.11 7.90 9.80
N ARG A 221 -4.26 7.40 10.69
CA ARG A 221 -2.96 7.98 11.03
C ARG A 221 -1.90 6.90 11.00
N ASP A 222 -0.70 7.27 10.54
CA ASP A 222 0.48 6.42 10.52
C ASP A 222 0.94 6.11 11.95
N ILE A 223 0.81 4.85 12.38
CA ILE A 223 1.10 4.45 13.77
C ILE A 223 2.53 4.77 14.20
N TRP A 224 3.49 4.73 13.26
CA TRP A 224 4.87 5.01 13.61
C TRP A 224 5.07 6.49 13.93
N ARG A 225 4.34 7.37 13.24
CA ARG A 225 4.43 8.82 13.48
C ARG A 225 3.59 9.27 14.66
N ILE A 226 2.60 8.49 15.09
CA ILE A 226 1.93 8.71 16.37
C ILE A 226 2.94 8.50 17.51
N VAL A 227 3.69 7.39 17.48
CA VAL A 227 4.65 7.03 18.53
C VAL A 227 5.94 7.84 18.41
N ASN A 228 6.45 8.05 17.19
CA ASN A 228 7.70 8.74 16.86
C ASN A 228 7.46 9.86 15.83
N PRO A 229 6.89 11.02 16.23
CA PRO A 229 6.55 12.11 15.30
C PRO A 229 7.73 12.63 14.48
N ASP A 230 8.93 12.60 15.07
CA ASP A 230 10.17 13.11 14.49
C ASP A 230 10.99 12.06 13.69
N SER A 231 10.44 10.86 13.49
CA SER A 231 11.06 9.79 12.69
C SER A 231 11.52 10.25 11.31
N ALA A 232 12.46 9.52 10.70
CA ALA A 232 13.01 9.85 9.38
C ALA A 232 11.90 9.88 8.32
N ILE A 233 11.97 10.84 7.39
CA ILE A 233 11.00 11.00 6.28
C ILE A 233 11.58 10.53 4.95
N GLY A 234 12.75 9.89 4.99
CA GLY A 234 13.44 9.24 3.88
C GLY A 234 14.72 8.58 4.39
N SER A 235 15.46 7.89 3.51
CA SER A 235 16.82 7.45 3.83
C SER A 235 17.74 8.64 4.06
N ALA A 236 18.84 8.48 4.81
CA ALA A 236 19.74 9.59 5.13
C ALA A 236 20.39 10.25 3.89
N ASN A 237 20.45 9.53 2.75
CA ASN A 237 20.88 10.06 1.46
C ASN A 237 19.75 10.63 0.58
N ASN A 238 18.52 10.64 1.07
CA ASN A 238 17.37 11.22 0.38
C ASN A 238 17.43 12.76 0.53
N PRO A 239 17.27 13.53 -0.56
CA PRO A 239 17.29 15.00 -0.50
C PRO A 239 16.35 15.60 0.55
N VAL A 240 15.17 15.00 0.75
CA VAL A 240 14.16 15.47 1.71
C VAL A 240 14.64 15.28 3.16
N GLU A 241 15.31 14.17 3.46
CA GLU A 241 15.89 13.95 4.80
C GLU A 241 17.16 14.79 5.00
N GLN A 242 18.01 14.92 3.97
CA GLN A 242 19.20 15.78 4.00
C GLN A 242 18.84 17.24 4.30
N ALA A 243 17.73 17.74 3.75
CA ALA A 243 17.23 19.09 4.00
C ALA A 243 16.86 19.34 5.48
N ARG A 244 16.62 18.30 6.28
CA ARG A 244 16.37 18.43 7.72
C ARG A 244 17.65 18.66 8.53
N GLY A 245 18.83 18.48 7.94
CA GLY A 245 20.12 18.64 8.62
C GLY A 245 20.35 17.65 9.78
N LYS A 246 19.60 16.54 9.84
CA LYS A 246 19.77 15.51 10.86
C LYS A 246 21.05 14.70 10.62
N PRO A 247 21.74 14.23 11.67
CA PRO A 247 22.89 13.36 11.52
C PRO A 247 22.50 12.03 10.87
N VAL A 248 23.45 11.37 10.21
CA VAL A 248 23.23 10.03 9.65
C VAL A 248 22.97 9.05 10.81
N PRO A 249 21.79 8.40 10.86
CA PRO A 249 21.49 7.42 11.89
C PRO A 249 22.35 6.16 11.75
N SER A 250 22.62 5.52 12.89
CA SER A 250 23.16 4.16 12.92
C SER A 250 22.12 3.13 12.46
N ALA A 251 22.57 1.94 12.05
CA ALA A 251 21.70 0.85 11.64
C ALA A 251 20.65 0.50 12.72
N ARG A 252 21.04 0.56 14.00
CA ARG A 252 20.09 0.37 15.12
C ARG A 252 19.05 1.48 15.20
N GLN A 253 19.45 2.75 15.11
CA GLN A 253 18.53 3.89 15.14
C GLN A 253 17.56 3.88 13.96
N CYS A 254 18.02 3.45 12.77
CA CYS A 254 17.15 3.25 11.61
C CYS A 254 15.98 2.30 11.93
N LEU A 255 16.25 1.17 12.59
CA LEU A 255 15.20 0.23 12.98
C LEU A 255 14.32 0.77 14.12
N VAL A 256 14.94 1.20 15.23
CA VAL A 256 14.24 1.50 16.49
C VAL A 256 13.53 2.85 16.45
N ASP A 257 14.20 3.90 15.96
CA ASP A 257 13.70 5.27 16.05
C ASP A 257 12.98 5.71 14.77
N HIS A 258 13.35 5.10 13.63
CA HIS A 258 12.89 5.54 12.30
C HIS A 258 12.02 4.52 11.56
N GLY A 259 11.87 3.31 12.11
CA GLY A 259 10.97 2.29 11.57
C GLY A 259 11.35 1.81 10.19
N THR A 260 12.63 1.84 9.83
CA THR A 260 13.06 1.47 8.47
C THR A 260 12.83 -0.02 8.23
N THR A 261 11.98 -0.35 7.27
CA THR A 261 11.63 -1.73 6.92
C THR A 261 12.39 -2.26 5.72
N CYS A 262 12.97 -1.39 4.89
CA CYS A 262 13.68 -1.77 3.68
C CYS A 262 15.07 -1.13 3.61
N ASP A 263 15.94 -1.68 2.77
CA ASP A 263 17.28 -1.17 2.47
C ASP A 263 18.26 -1.10 3.66
N SER A 264 17.89 -1.66 4.81
CA SER A 264 18.74 -1.73 6.00
C SER A 264 19.98 -2.58 5.77
N THR A 265 21.10 -2.14 6.32
CA THR A 265 22.36 -2.89 6.40
C THR A 265 22.24 -4.21 7.15
N PHE A 266 21.27 -4.36 8.06
CA PHE A 266 20.98 -5.65 8.70
C PHE A 266 20.35 -6.67 7.74
N ASN A 267 19.74 -6.21 6.65
CA ASN A 267 19.10 -7.08 5.68
C ASN A 267 20.15 -7.70 4.73
N THR A 268 20.29 -9.02 4.76
CA THR A 268 21.32 -9.71 3.98
C THR A 268 21.14 -9.56 2.46
N TRP A 269 19.92 -9.26 1.99
CA TRP A 269 19.64 -9.03 0.57
C TRP A 269 20.19 -7.70 0.06
N ARG A 270 20.53 -6.79 0.98
CA ARG A 270 21.06 -5.45 0.71
C ARG A 270 22.56 -5.34 0.98
N TRP A 271 23.17 -6.42 1.43
CA TRP A 271 24.62 -6.53 1.56
C TRP A 271 25.38 -6.39 0.25
N SER A 272 26.65 -6.02 0.38
CA SER A 272 27.57 -5.97 -0.76
C SER A 272 27.60 -7.31 -1.51
N LYS A 273 27.93 -7.27 -2.81
CA LYS A 273 28.03 -8.48 -3.64
C LYS A 273 29.02 -9.49 -3.05
N GLN A 274 30.09 -9.00 -2.42
CA GLN A 274 31.09 -9.84 -1.78
C GLN A 274 30.52 -10.54 -0.54
N MET A 275 29.89 -9.79 0.37
CA MET A 275 29.27 -10.37 1.57
C MET A 275 28.19 -11.40 1.25
N ARG A 276 27.38 -11.16 0.21
CA ARG A 276 26.38 -12.16 -0.24
C ARG A 276 27.02 -13.44 -0.77
N ARG A 277 28.13 -13.34 -1.51
CA ARG A 277 28.89 -14.51 -1.99
C ARG A 277 29.58 -15.24 -0.84
N ASP A 278 30.07 -14.52 0.15
CA ASP A 278 30.68 -15.10 1.34
C ASP A 278 29.64 -15.86 2.17
N LEU A 279 28.44 -15.30 2.34
CA LEU A 279 27.31 -15.98 2.98
C LEU A 279 26.92 -17.28 2.25
N GLU A 280 26.86 -17.25 0.91
CA GLU A 280 26.61 -18.45 0.09
C GLU A 280 27.69 -19.53 0.25
N ARG A 281 28.91 -19.16 0.65
CA ARG A 281 30.02 -20.07 0.96
C ARG A 281 30.06 -20.49 2.44
N GLY A 282 29.07 -20.10 3.23
CA GLY A 282 29.00 -20.39 4.67
C GLY A 282 29.83 -19.46 5.55
N LYS A 283 30.38 -18.36 5.00
CA LYS A 283 31.11 -17.34 5.77
C LYS A 283 30.17 -16.20 6.14
N ASP A 284 29.67 -16.24 7.37
CA ASP A 284 28.73 -15.23 7.89
C ASP A 284 29.44 -13.91 8.25
N SER A 285 28.68 -12.81 8.27
CA SER A 285 29.10 -11.48 8.70
C SER A 285 28.12 -10.90 9.72
N VAL A 286 28.67 -10.24 10.75
CA VAL A 286 27.91 -9.50 11.75
C VAL A 286 28.04 -8.02 11.45
N ILE A 287 26.92 -7.30 11.43
CA ILE A 287 26.89 -5.85 11.26
C ILE A 287 26.94 -5.24 12.65
N ASP A 288 27.89 -4.35 12.90
CA ASP A 288 27.91 -3.54 14.12
C ASP A 288 26.66 -2.63 14.12
N PRO A 289 25.79 -2.71 15.14
CA PRO A 289 24.60 -1.86 15.24
C PRO A 289 24.88 -0.36 15.21
N ALA A 290 26.10 0.08 15.55
CA ALA A 290 26.53 1.47 15.47
C ALA A 290 26.93 1.92 14.06
N THR A 291 26.99 1.02 13.07
CA THR A 291 27.36 1.35 11.68
C THR A 291 26.40 2.38 11.10
N PRO A 292 26.87 3.48 10.50
CA PRO A 292 26.02 4.44 9.82
C PRO A 292 25.25 3.80 8.65
N ASP A 293 23.94 4.02 8.57
CA ASP A 293 23.10 3.46 7.51
C ASP A 293 22.49 4.57 6.64
N LEU A 294 23.06 4.71 5.44
CA LEU A 294 22.69 5.78 4.51
C LEU A 294 21.44 5.47 3.68
N ARG A 295 21.00 4.20 3.63
CA ARG A 295 20.04 3.72 2.63
C ARG A 295 18.75 3.19 3.24
N ALA A 296 18.77 2.77 4.50
CA ALA A 296 17.58 2.30 5.19
C ALA A 296 16.43 3.32 5.08
N LYS A 297 15.23 2.82 4.78
CA LYS A 297 14.03 3.64 4.62
C LYS A 297 12.79 2.84 5.00
N ARG A 298 11.72 3.57 5.35
CA ARG A 298 10.41 2.99 5.67
C ARG A 298 9.50 3.06 4.45
N LEU A 299 9.02 1.90 4.01
CA LEU A 299 8.06 1.74 2.91
C LEU A 299 6.79 1.01 3.33
N ASP A 300 6.88 0.24 4.41
CA ASP A 300 5.78 -0.54 4.96
C ASP A 300 5.12 0.22 6.11
N TYR A 301 3.79 0.19 6.15
CA TYR A 301 2.99 0.98 7.08
C TYR A 301 1.90 0.14 7.73
N VAL A 302 1.49 0.60 8.92
CA VAL A 302 0.17 0.35 9.47
C VAL A 302 -0.46 1.72 9.75
N PHE A 303 -1.59 1.97 9.12
CA PHE A 303 -2.45 3.12 9.33
C PHE A 303 -3.61 2.70 10.21
N PHE A 304 -3.94 3.53 11.19
CA PHE A 304 -4.95 3.23 12.19
C PHE A 304 -5.96 4.37 12.30
N ALA A 305 -7.26 4.04 12.28
CA ALA A 305 -8.32 4.92 12.77
C ALA A 305 -9.08 4.25 13.91
N ARG A 306 -9.15 4.95 15.04
CA ARG A 306 -9.93 4.51 16.20
C ARG A 306 -11.44 4.62 15.91
N PRO A 307 -12.25 3.65 16.32
CA PRO A 307 -13.70 3.79 16.25
C PRO A 307 -14.19 4.78 17.32
N ALA A 308 -15.14 5.66 16.99
CA ALA A 308 -15.62 6.70 17.91
C ALA A 308 -16.24 6.15 19.22
N HIS A 309 -16.73 4.91 19.21
CA HIS A 309 -17.46 4.30 20.33
C HIS A 309 -16.56 3.49 21.29
N ARG A 310 -15.26 3.34 21.01
CA ARG A 310 -14.29 2.63 21.88
C ARG A 310 -12.94 3.36 21.90
N ALA A 311 -12.36 3.50 23.08
CA ALA A 311 -11.04 4.08 23.25
C ALA A 311 -9.94 3.05 22.93
N TRP A 312 -9.52 2.99 21.67
CA TRP A 312 -8.37 2.21 21.21
C TRP A 312 -7.19 3.14 20.89
N GLU A 313 -6.00 2.72 21.29
CA GLU A 313 -4.77 3.52 21.16
C GLU A 313 -3.60 2.67 20.74
N VAL A 314 -2.63 3.30 20.07
CA VAL A 314 -1.35 2.67 19.73
C VAL A 314 -0.52 2.60 20.99
N HIS A 315 -0.28 1.39 21.49
CA HIS A 315 0.61 1.16 22.63
C HIS A 315 2.07 1.14 22.19
N GLU A 316 2.34 0.42 21.10
CA GLU A 316 3.69 0.18 20.61
C GLU A 316 3.70 0.08 19.08
N ALA A 317 4.82 0.50 18.49
CA ALA A 317 5.15 0.37 17.08
C ALA A 317 6.59 -0.15 16.97
N GLU A 318 6.82 -1.29 16.31
CA GLU A 318 8.14 -1.91 16.20
C GLU A 318 8.43 -2.45 14.79
N VAL A 319 9.73 -2.54 14.44
CA VAL A 319 10.18 -3.26 13.24
C VAL A 319 10.51 -4.69 13.66
N GLY A 320 9.73 -5.63 13.17
CA GLY A 320 9.88 -7.06 13.47
C GLY A 320 10.54 -7.84 12.34
N MET A 321 10.50 -9.17 12.45
CA MET A 321 11.07 -10.11 11.47
C MET A 321 12.50 -9.79 11.01
N THR A 322 13.29 -9.21 11.91
CA THR A 322 14.70 -8.85 11.66
C THR A 322 15.65 -10.03 11.76
N MET A 323 15.16 -11.18 12.26
CA MET A 323 15.94 -12.40 12.37
C MET A 323 16.29 -13.01 11.00
N ARG A 324 17.32 -13.85 11.01
CA ARG A 324 17.75 -14.61 9.83
C ARG A 324 17.20 -16.03 9.87
N HIS A 325 17.02 -16.62 8.70
CA HIS A 325 16.67 -18.03 8.58
C HIS A 325 17.72 -18.88 9.32
N PRO A 326 17.34 -19.82 10.21
CA PRO A 326 18.25 -20.50 11.13
C PRO A 326 19.38 -21.29 10.44
N ARG A 327 19.05 -21.95 9.31
CA ARG A 327 20.03 -22.68 8.48
C ARG A 327 20.69 -21.83 7.39
N LEU A 328 19.88 -21.16 6.56
CA LEU A 328 20.36 -20.37 5.41
C LEU A 328 21.10 -19.09 5.78
N LYS A 329 20.93 -18.59 7.02
CA LYS A 329 21.53 -17.36 7.55
C LYS A 329 21.21 -16.07 6.78
N CYS A 330 20.34 -16.12 5.76
CA CYS A 330 19.81 -14.95 5.08
C CYS A 330 18.57 -14.38 5.80
N SER A 331 18.27 -13.09 5.61
CA SER A 331 17.02 -12.46 6.04
C SER A 331 15.81 -13.17 5.41
N LEU A 332 14.70 -13.21 6.15
CA LEU A 332 13.48 -13.91 5.72
C LEU A 332 12.77 -13.24 4.55
N SER A 333 12.93 -11.94 4.38
CA SER A 333 12.49 -11.17 3.23
C SER A 333 13.49 -10.02 2.97
N ASP A 334 13.42 -9.37 1.81
CA ASP A 334 14.17 -8.13 1.57
C ASP A 334 13.50 -6.91 2.22
N HIS A 335 12.37 -7.12 2.88
CA HIS A 335 11.73 -6.24 3.85
C HIS A 335 11.75 -6.87 5.25
N PHE A 336 11.72 -6.02 6.28
CA PHE A 336 11.37 -6.36 7.66
C PHE A 336 9.89 -6.06 7.90
N SER A 337 9.26 -6.70 8.90
CA SER A 337 7.86 -6.42 9.20
C SER A 337 7.70 -5.09 9.91
N ILE A 338 6.55 -4.47 9.70
CA ILE A 338 6.04 -3.37 10.52
C ILE A 338 4.98 -3.95 11.46
N GLU A 339 5.12 -3.72 12.76
CA GLU A 339 4.25 -4.31 13.78
C GLU A 339 3.74 -3.25 14.74
N THR A 340 2.53 -3.45 15.25
CA THR A 340 1.96 -2.58 16.27
C THR A 340 1.06 -3.35 17.22
N THR A 341 1.04 -2.90 18.47
CA THR A 341 0.06 -3.36 19.45
C THR A 341 -0.91 -2.24 19.75
N LEU A 342 -2.19 -2.48 19.51
CA LEU A 342 -3.27 -1.60 19.91
C LEU A 342 -3.85 -2.07 21.22
N VAL A 343 -4.16 -1.15 22.12
CA VAL A 343 -4.78 -1.45 23.42
C VAL A 343 -6.08 -0.69 23.58
N ARG A 344 -7.06 -1.35 24.17
CA ARG A 344 -8.34 -0.75 24.54
C ARG A 344 -8.22 -0.20 25.96
N ARG A 345 -8.40 1.10 26.15
CA ARG A 345 -8.60 1.64 27.51
C ARG A 345 -9.94 1.13 28.04
N GLN A 346 -9.91 0.45 29.18
CA GLN A 346 -11.14 0.25 29.97
C GLN A 346 -11.51 1.61 30.55
N LYS A 347 -12.78 2.01 30.42
CA LYS A 347 -13.33 2.94 31.40
C LYS A 347 -13.50 2.10 32.66
N ASP A 348 -12.91 2.51 33.77
CA ASP A 348 -13.27 1.93 35.06
C ASP A 348 -14.78 2.15 35.24
N ASP A 349 -15.54 1.07 35.40
CA ASP A 349 -16.99 1.08 35.64
C ASP A 349 -17.32 1.53 37.10
N ASP A 350 -16.48 2.37 37.72
CA ASP A 350 -16.55 2.65 39.17
C ASP A 350 -16.48 4.14 39.57
N ASP A 351 -16.68 5.08 38.65
CA ASP A 351 -16.85 6.51 38.99
C ASP A 351 -18.31 6.96 38.83
N ASP A 352 -19.15 6.40 39.68
CA ASP A 352 -20.43 6.99 40.10
C ASP A 352 -20.22 7.74 41.42
N VAL A 353 -19.19 8.61 41.48
CA VAL A 353 -19.07 9.63 42.53
C VAL A 353 -18.64 10.95 41.88
N ALA A 354 -19.54 11.91 41.93
CA ALA A 354 -19.31 13.28 41.50
C ALA A 354 -18.11 13.92 42.23
N THR A 355 -16.99 14.06 41.54
CA THR A 355 -16.00 15.08 41.85
C THR A 355 -15.60 15.85 40.59
N LYS A 356 -15.95 17.13 40.58
CA LYS A 356 -15.49 18.12 39.61
C LYS A 356 -13.96 18.21 39.67
N SER A 357 -13.29 17.56 38.72
CA SER A 357 -11.89 17.87 38.39
C SER A 357 -11.79 18.25 36.92
N THR A 358 -11.22 19.45 36.74
CA THR A 358 -10.84 20.20 35.55
C THR A 358 -10.72 19.39 34.24
N PRO A 359 -11.40 19.79 33.15
CA PRO A 359 -11.24 19.13 31.86
C PRO A 359 -9.87 19.45 31.29
N THR A 360 -8.96 18.48 31.26
CA THR A 360 -7.89 18.46 30.25
C THR A 360 -8.57 18.44 28.88
N GLN A 361 -8.36 19.52 28.13
CA GLN A 361 -8.89 19.74 26.79
C GLN A 361 -8.27 18.74 25.80
N ASP A 362 -8.79 17.52 25.78
CA ASP A 362 -8.77 16.72 24.54
C ASP A 362 -10.08 17.03 23.79
N PRO A 363 -10.03 17.56 22.57
CA PRO A 363 -11.25 17.85 21.81
C PRO A 363 -12.02 16.54 21.51
N PRO A 364 -13.37 16.61 21.41
CA PRO A 364 -14.21 15.45 21.17
C PRO A 364 -13.85 14.72 19.86
N PRO A 365 -14.14 13.41 19.74
CA PRO A 365 -13.67 12.55 18.64
C PRO A 365 -14.25 12.85 17.25
N THR A 366 -15.09 13.87 17.13
CA THR A 366 -15.76 14.30 15.89
C THR A 366 -15.02 15.39 15.12
N ASP A 367 -14.00 16.03 15.70
CA ASP A 367 -13.40 17.25 15.14
C ASP A 367 -12.10 17.04 14.33
N GLN A 368 -11.69 15.79 14.12
CA GLN A 368 -10.72 15.45 13.07
C GLN A 368 -11.42 14.81 11.87
N MET A 369 -12.46 15.48 11.37
CA MET A 369 -12.91 15.27 9.99
C MET A 369 -11.71 15.49 9.06
N SER A 370 -11.54 14.59 8.09
CA SER A 370 -10.52 14.62 7.04
C SER A 370 -10.05 16.03 6.69
N SER A 371 -8.83 16.39 7.07
CA SER A 371 -8.27 17.69 6.70
C SER A 371 -8.05 17.67 5.19
N PHE A 372 -8.68 18.59 4.45
CA PHE A 372 -8.41 18.72 3.03
C PHE A 372 -6.91 18.95 2.79
N LEU A 373 -6.38 18.40 1.68
CA LEU A 373 -5.06 18.78 1.22
C LEU A 373 -5.03 20.29 0.89
N PRO A 374 -3.87 20.97 1.01
CA PRO A 374 -3.72 22.33 0.53
C PRO A 374 -4.16 22.45 -0.93
N LEU A 375 -4.87 23.52 -1.29
CA LEU A 375 -5.39 23.72 -2.65
C LEU A 375 -4.30 23.59 -3.73
N LYS A 376 -3.11 24.12 -3.44
CA LYS A 376 -1.93 23.98 -4.31
C LYS A 376 -1.55 22.52 -4.56
N THR A 377 -1.69 21.63 -3.58
CA THR A 377 -1.42 20.20 -3.76
C THR A 377 -2.44 19.55 -4.69
N TYR A 378 -3.72 19.93 -4.65
CA TYR A 378 -4.67 19.49 -5.65
C TYR A 378 -4.30 19.99 -7.05
N ASP A 379 -3.87 21.25 -7.17
CA ASP A 379 -3.41 21.81 -8.45
C ASP A 379 -2.19 21.06 -9.01
N GLU A 380 -1.24 20.66 -8.15
CA GLU A 380 -0.09 19.82 -8.52
C GLU A 380 -0.54 18.43 -9.03
N ILE A 381 -1.50 17.79 -8.35
CA ILE A 381 -2.06 16.50 -8.79
C ILE A 381 -2.77 16.64 -10.14
N LEU A 382 -3.59 17.69 -10.31
CA LEU A 382 -4.30 17.94 -11.57
C LEU A 382 -3.32 18.22 -12.73
N SER A 383 -2.24 18.94 -12.48
CA SER A 383 -1.17 19.16 -13.46
C SER A 383 -0.44 17.86 -13.85
N MET A 384 -0.17 17.00 -12.86
CA MET A 384 0.38 15.65 -13.09
C MET A 384 -0.57 14.80 -13.95
N ILE A 385 -1.88 14.82 -13.66
CA ILE A 385 -2.90 14.12 -14.45
C ILE A 385 -2.93 14.64 -15.90
N ALA A 386 -2.93 15.95 -16.10
CA ALA A 386 -2.95 16.56 -17.44
C ALA A 386 -1.71 16.17 -18.26
N THR A 387 -0.53 16.17 -17.63
CA THR A 387 0.72 15.73 -18.27
C THR A 387 0.65 14.25 -18.67
N TYR A 388 0.09 13.41 -17.80
CA TYR A 388 -0.09 11.99 -18.07
C TYR A 388 -1.10 11.73 -19.21
N ASP A 389 -2.24 12.42 -19.24
CA ASP A 389 -3.27 12.31 -20.30
C ASP A 389 -2.69 12.64 -21.69
N VAL A 390 -1.93 13.74 -21.81
CA VAL A 390 -1.29 14.15 -23.07
C VAL A 390 -0.33 13.06 -23.56
N ARG A 391 0.46 12.48 -22.65
CA ARG A 391 1.38 11.39 -22.97
C ARG A 391 0.64 10.15 -23.48
N GLU A 392 -0.41 9.72 -22.78
CA GLU A 392 -1.16 8.51 -23.15
C GLU A 392 -1.92 8.69 -24.47
N ARG A 393 -2.46 9.88 -24.76
CA ARG A 393 -3.07 10.15 -26.08
C ARG A 393 -2.06 10.10 -27.21
N ARG A 394 -0.85 10.61 -26.97
CA ARG A 394 0.25 10.51 -27.95
C ARG A 394 0.64 9.04 -28.17
N GLN A 395 0.81 8.27 -27.11
CA GLN A 395 1.11 6.83 -27.17
C GLN A 395 0.02 6.06 -27.92
N ARG A 396 -1.26 6.35 -27.63
CA ARG A 396 -2.40 5.75 -28.35
C ARG A 396 -2.31 6.01 -29.85
N ARG A 397 -2.08 7.27 -30.25
CA ARG A 397 -1.96 7.63 -31.67
C ARG A 397 -0.79 6.88 -32.32
N GLN A 398 0.37 6.88 -31.69
CA GLN A 398 1.57 6.20 -32.20
C GLN A 398 1.34 4.70 -32.39
N ARG A 399 0.73 4.02 -31.41
CA ARG A 399 0.43 2.57 -31.48
C ARG A 399 -0.60 2.23 -32.56
N LEU A 400 -1.66 3.03 -32.69
CA LEU A 400 -2.67 2.82 -33.74
C LEU A 400 -2.10 3.11 -35.13
N THR A 401 -1.23 4.11 -35.27
CA THR A 401 -0.50 4.38 -36.52
C THR A 401 0.42 3.21 -36.85
N HIS A 402 1.17 2.69 -35.87
CA HIS A 402 2.03 1.52 -36.07
C HIS A 402 1.24 0.30 -36.54
N PHE A 403 0.09 -0.01 -35.91
CA PHE A 403 -0.81 -1.06 -36.37
C PHE A 403 -1.24 -0.88 -37.84
N GLY A 404 -1.68 0.33 -38.22
CA GLY A 404 -2.10 0.62 -39.60
C GLY A 404 -0.96 0.48 -40.61
N LEU A 405 0.25 0.93 -40.26
CA LEU A 405 1.44 0.79 -41.11
C LEU A 405 1.83 -0.69 -41.30
N GLU A 406 1.86 -1.47 -40.22
CA GLU A 406 2.18 -2.90 -40.27
C GLU A 406 1.13 -3.71 -41.04
N LEU A 407 -0.15 -3.32 -40.97
CA LEU A 407 -1.20 -3.94 -41.77
C LEU A 407 -0.97 -3.70 -43.28
N CYS A 408 -0.69 -2.45 -43.68
CA CYS A 408 -0.38 -2.11 -45.06
C CYS A 408 0.90 -2.80 -45.56
N LEU A 409 1.95 -2.82 -44.73
CA LEU A 409 3.22 -3.50 -45.04
C LEU A 409 3.01 -5.00 -45.22
N SER A 410 2.22 -5.63 -44.36
CA SER A 410 1.90 -7.05 -44.44
C SER A 410 1.14 -7.38 -45.74
N ILE A 411 0.13 -6.59 -46.10
CA ILE A 411 -0.58 -6.74 -47.39
C ILE A 411 0.39 -6.60 -48.56
N GLY A 412 1.27 -5.58 -48.52
CA GLY A 412 2.30 -5.37 -49.55
C GLY A 412 3.26 -6.54 -49.69
N CYS A 413 3.73 -7.12 -48.57
CA CYS A 413 4.59 -8.29 -48.57
C CYS A 413 3.89 -9.51 -49.17
N LEU A 414 2.63 -9.76 -48.83
CA LEU A 414 1.85 -10.89 -49.37
C LEU A 414 1.60 -10.75 -50.87
N ILE A 415 1.33 -9.54 -51.37
CA ILE A 415 1.23 -9.26 -52.81
C ILE A 415 2.59 -9.48 -53.49
N ALA A 416 3.68 -8.99 -52.90
CA ALA A 416 5.02 -9.11 -53.47
C ALA A 416 5.50 -10.57 -53.59
N VAL A 417 5.02 -11.48 -52.74
CA VAL A 417 5.32 -12.92 -52.84
C VAL A 417 4.94 -13.50 -54.22
N TRP A 418 3.85 -13.03 -54.84
CA TRP A 418 3.41 -13.50 -56.16
C TRP A 418 4.40 -13.16 -57.29
N TRP A 419 5.26 -12.17 -57.07
CA TRP A 419 6.20 -11.62 -58.04
C TRP A 419 7.65 -11.97 -57.68
N SER A 420 7.84 -12.80 -56.66
CA SER A 420 9.14 -13.13 -56.09
C SER A 420 9.91 -14.08 -57.01
N PRO A 421 11.14 -13.74 -57.43
CA PRO A 421 11.92 -14.56 -58.35
C PRO A 421 12.56 -15.79 -57.69
N ARG A 422 12.59 -15.85 -56.35
CA ARG A 422 13.31 -16.90 -55.58
C ARG A 422 12.59 -17.21 -54.28
N ASN A 423 12.53 -18.50 -53.93
CA ASN A 423 11.84 -18.97 -52.71
C ASN A 423 12.34 -18.29 -51.42
N PHE A 424 13.64 -18.02 -51.30
CA PHE A 424 14.18 -17.36 -50.09
C PHE A 424 13.65 -15.92 -49.93
N VAL A 425 13.38 -15.21 -51.03
CA VAL A 425 12.81 -13.86 -50.99
C VAL A 425 11.37 -13.91 -50.51
N SER A 426 10.59 -14.90 -50.99
CA SER A 426 9.23 -15.14 -50.51
C SER A 426 9.20 -15.47 -49.02
N PHE A 427 10.13 -16.29 -48.54
CA PHE A 427 10.28 -16.59 -47.12
C PHE A 427 10.55 -15.33 -46.28
N LEU A 428 11.49 -14.47 -46.71
CA LEU A 428 11.81 -13.23 -46.00
C LEU A 428 10.61 -12.26 -45.97
N LEU A 429 9.87 -12.13 -47.07
CA LEU A 429 8.66 -11.31 -47.15
C LEU A 429 7.56 -11.83 -46.20
N MET A 430 7.33 -13.14 -46.18
CA MET A 430 6.36 -13.76 -45.27
C MET A 430 6.78 -13.62 -43.80
N LEU A 431 8.07 -13.77 -43.51
CA LEU A 431 8.60 -13.59 -42.15
C LEU A 431 8.44 -12.14 -41.68
N LEU A 432 8.81 -11.16 -42.51
CA LEU A 432 8.63 -9.74 -42.23
C LEU A 432 7.16 -9.39 -42.01
N SER A 433 6.27 -9.84 -42.91
CA SER A 433 4.82 -9.68 -42.79
C SER A 433 4.30 -10.24 -41.46
N THR A 434 4.68 -11.48 -41.12
CA THR A 434 4.15 -12.16 -39.94
C THR A 434 4.61 -11.49 -38.64
N LEU A 435 5.92 -11.20 -38.51
CA LEU A 435 6.48 -10.57 -37.31
C LEU A 435 5.99 -9.13 -37.17
N GLY A 436 6.00 -8.37 -38.26
CA GLY A 436 5.53 -6.99 -38.31
C GLY A 436 4.05 -6.87 -37.96
N LEU A 437 3.18 -7.65 -38.61
CA LEU A 437 1.76 -7.67 -38.32
C LEU A 437 1.49 -8.11 -36.87
N SER A 438 2.22 -9.10 -36.34
CA SER A 438 2.06 -9.53 -34.95
C SER A 438 2.37 -8.39 -33.97
N ALA A 439 3.47 -7.67 -34.18
CA ALA A 439 3.82 -6.49 -33.37
C ALA A 439 2.77 -5.38 -33.51
N GLY A 440 2.36 -5.08 -34.75
CA GLY A 440 1.31 -4.11 -35.06
C GLY A 440 -0.02 -4.43 -34.37
N VAL A 441 -0.47 -5.69 -34.40
CA VAL A 441 -1.71 -6.15 -33.76
C VAL A 441 -1.63 -5.96 -32.24
N LEU A 442 -0.51 -6.34 -31.60
CA LEU A 442 -0.33 -6.12 -30.16
C LEU A 442 -0.39 -4.63 -29.80
N ASP A 443 0.23 -3.77 -30.60
CA ASP A 443 0.14 -2.32 -30.43
C ASP A 443 -1.27 -1.79 -30.67
N GLY A 444 -1.98 -2.30 -31.68
CA GLY A 444 -3.37 -1.98 -31.96
C GLY A 444 -4.29 -2.31 -30.78
N LEU A 445 -4.13 -3.48 -30.18
CA LEU A 445 -4.88 -3.90 -28.99
C LEU A 445 -4.54 -3.03 -27.77
N MET A 446 -3.26 -2.75 -27.53
CA MET A 446 -2.83 -1.88 -26.43
C MET A 446 -3.34 -0.44 -26.62
N GLY A 447 -3.16 0.16 -27.78
CA GLY A 447 -3.60 1.52 -28.07
C GLY A 447 -5.12 1.66 -28.15
N GLY A 448 -5.81 0.65 -28.68
CA GLY A 448 -7.26 0.63 -28.85
C GLY A 448 -8.03 0.39 -27.56
N PHE A 449 -7.72 -0.69 -26.85
CA PHE A 449 -8.47 -1.13 -25.67
C PHE A 449 -7.82 -0.65 -24.37
N PHE A 450 -6.54 -0.97 -24.15
CA PHE A 450 -5.88 -0.66 -22.88
C PHE A 450 -5.78 0.86 -22.64
N VAL A 451 -5.23 1.63 -23.58
CA VAL A 451 -5.10 3.08 -23.39
C VAL A 451 -6.47 3.74 -23.30
N ALA A 452 -7.50 3.21 -23.97
CA ALA A 452 -8.85 3.72 -23.82
C ALA A 452 -9.43 3.47 -22.42
N SER A 453 -9.20 2.29 -21.82
CA SER A 453 -9.61 2.02 -20.43
C SER A 453 -8.82 2.86 -19.43
N GLU A 454 -7.52 3.03 -19.65
CA GLU A 454 -6.63 3.85 -18.82
C GLU A 454 -7.10 5.31 -18.78
N LEU A 455 -7.39 5.90 -19.94
CA LEU A 455 -7.89 7.27 -20.04
C LEU A 455 -9.27 7.46 -19.38
N ARG A 456 -10.11 6.41 -19.34
CA ARG A 456 -11.40 6.47 -18.63
C ARG A 456 -11.19 6.44 -17.12
N ALA A 457 -10.35 5.54 -16.62
CA ALA A 457 -9.96 5.50 -15.21
C ALA A 457 -9.31 6.81 -14.76
N LEU A 458 -8.47 7.42 -15.61
CA LEU A 458 -7.86 8.71 -15.35
C LEU A 458 -8.88 9.84 -15.22
N ARG A 459 -9.95 9.83 -16.03
CA ARG A 459 -11.03 10.83 -15.94
C ARG A 459 -11.83 10.73 -14.66
N GLU A 460 -12.12 9.51 -14.19
CA GLU A 460 -12.76 9.32 -12.89
C GLU A 460 -11.89 9.90 -11.78
N PHE A 461 -10.58 9.59 -11.79
CA PHE A 461 -9.64 10.15 -10.83
C PHE A 461 -9.54 11.68 -10.91
N GLU A 462 -9.50 12.24 -12.13
CA GLU A 462 -9.49 13.69 -12.35
C GLU A 462 -10.74 14.36 -11.79
N PHE A 463 -11.91 13.78 -12.04
CA PHE A 463 -13.18 14.29 -11.52
C PHE A 463 -13.16 14.34 -9.98
N GLU A 464 -12.75 13.25 -9.34
CA GLU A 464 -12.66 13.18 -7.88
C GLU A 464 -11.69 14.21 -7.30
N MET A 465 -10.56 14.46 -7.97
CA MET A 465 -9.61 15.50 -7.58
C MET A 465 -10.21 16.90 -7.69
N ARG A 466 -10.92 17.20 -8.78
CA ARG A 466 -11.60 18.49 -8.99
C ARG A 466 -12.68 18.72 -7.94
N SER A 467 -13.56 17.73 -7.71
CA SER A 467 -14.62 17.83 -6.71
C SER A 467 -14.07 18.02 -5.30
N SER A 468 -13.00 17.30 -4.95
CA SER A 468 -12.37 17.42 -3.62
C SER A 468 -11.67 18.77 -3.44
N ARG A 469 -11.07 19.32 -4.50
CA ARG A 469 -10.50 20.67 -4.51
C ARG A 469 -11.58 21.75 -4.34
N GLU A 470 -12.70 21.62 -5.04
CA GLU A 470 -13.84 22.54 -4.91
C GLU A 470 -14.41 22.53 -3.48
N ALA A 471 -14.60 21.34 -2.91
CA ALA A 471 -15.02 21.19 -1.51
C ALA A 471 -14.01 21.83 -0.54
N ALA A 472 -12.70 21.62 -0.77
CA ALA A 472 -11.64 22.24 0.03
C ALA A 472 -11.66 23.77 -0.06
N ALA A 473 -11.90 24.32 -1.26
CA ALA A 473 -11.96 25.76 -1.47
C ALA A 473 -13.19 26.38 -0.79
N ALA A 474 -14.35 25.72 -0.89
CA ALA A 474 -15.56 26.14 -0.19
C ALA A 474 -15.39 26.13 1.33
N ALA A 475 -14.77 25.07 1.87
CA ALA A 475 -14.47 24.98 3.31
C ALA A 475 -13.50 26.09 3.77
N ALA A 476 -12.46 26.38 2.99
CA ALA A 476 -11.51 27.46 3.29
C ALA A 476 -12.16 28.85 3.25
N ALA A 477 -13.07 29.09 2.30
CA ALA A 477 -13.82 30.35 2.20
C ALA A 477 -14.78 30.55 3.39
N ALA A 478 -15.48 29.49 3.80
CA ALA A 478 -16.35 29.53 4.98
C ALA A 478 -15.58 29.86 6.26
N ALA A 479 -14.41 29.25 6.47
CA ALA A 479 -13.57 29.51 7.63
C ALA A 479 -12.98 30.94 7.67
N GLY A 480 -12.85 31.61 6.52
CA GLY A 480 -12.39 33.00 6.42
C GLY A 480 -13.49 34.06 6.52
N GLY A 481 -14.77 33.67 6.47
CA GLY A 481 -15.93 34.58 6.46
C GLY A 481 -16.48 34.93 7.85
N ASP A 482 -16.15 34.17 8.90
CA ASP A 482 -16.64 34.38 10.27
C ASP A 482 -15.85 35.45 11.07
N GLY A 483 -15.05 36.28 10.40
CA GLY A 483 -14.17 37.29 11.03
C GLY A 483 -14.60 38.76 10.94
N ASP A 484 -15.66 39.09 10.18
CA ASP A 484 -16.06 40.49 9.89
C ASP A 484 -17.54 40.76 10.22
N GLY A 485 -17.96 40.42 11.45
CA GLY A 485 -19.34 40.59 11.87
C GLY A 485 -19.54 40.73 13.37
N ASP A 486 -18.97 41.77 13.99
CA ASP A 486 -19.59 42.44 15.13
C ASP A 486 -18.83 43.73 15.49
N GLY A 487 -19.48 44.87 15.33
CA GLY A 487 -18.92 46.15 15.74
C GLY A 487 -19.52 47.38 15.09
N ASP A 488 -20.84 47.46 14.91
CA ASP A 488 -21.47 48.79 14.78
C ASP A 488 -22.83 48.80 15.47
N GLY A 489 -22.79 49.26 16.72
CA GLY A 489 -23.95 49.35 17.59
C GLY A 489 -23.55 49.76 19.00
N ASP A 490 -23.12 51.00 19.20
CA ASP A 490 -23.70 51.77 20.31
C ASP A 490 -23.59 53.29 20.15
N GLY A 491 -24.68 53.96 20.47
CA GLY A 491 -24.81 55.40 20.39
C GLY A 491 -24.23 56.10 21.62
N ALA A 492 -23.62 57.26 21.41
CA ALA A 492 -23.28 58.16 22.51
C ALA A 492 -23.61 59.62 22.15
N ARG A 493 -24.60 60.12 22.89
CA ARG A 493 -25.04 61.51 23.12
C ARG A 493 -23.98 62.60 22.86
N LYS A 494 -24.36 63.60 22.06
CA LYS A 494 -23.82 64.97 22.12
C LYS A 494 -24.62 65.80 23.13
N GLY A 495 -23.92 66.49 24.02
CA GLY A 495 -24.43 67.58 24.86
C GLY A 495 -23.35 68.06 25.84
N GLN A 496 -23.10 69.38 25.84
CA GLN A 496 -22.02 70.17 26.47
C GLN A 496 -20.77 70.26 25.57
N ASP A 497 -20.39 71.40 24.98
CA ASP A 497 -20.74 72.82 25.18
C ASP A 497 -20.93 73.56 23.84
#